data_AF-A0A7S0RSU0-F1
#
_entry.id   AF-A0A7S0RSU0-F1
#
_cell.length_a   1.000
_cell.length_b   1.000
_cell.length_c   1.000
_cell.angle_alpha   90.00
_cell.angle_beta   90.00
_cell.angle_gamma   90.00
#
_symmetry.space_group_name_H-M   'P 1'
#
loop_
_entity.id
_entity.type
_entity.pdbx_description
1 polymer ?
#
loop_
_entity_poly.entity_id
_entity_poly.type
_entity_poly.pdbx_seq_one_letter_code
_entity_poly.pdbx_strand_id
1 'polypeptide(L)'
;FSPLNWNSLGIPDFVAMANKAIGEFNSLVNQVQKNSSIVDKVVQTIATAKTVVEPPMPKQDQGEIMDLQEFYEFMERTRMETVDELLRKYRTIAPLLGKIEEAVAGTNTGRSPQLKEYYYFWEKAIFNSLNAMVLNGMNTFLDMISKRNVKK
;
A
#
# COMPACT_ATOMS: atom_id res chain seq x y z
N PHE A 1 39.66 33.20 -10.68
CA PHE A 1 40.06 32.22 -9.66
C PHE A 1 40.63 32.98 -8.47
N SER A 2 39.84 33.15 -7.41
CA SER A 2 40.36 33.75 -6.17
C SER A 2 41.06 32.65 -5.37
N PRO A 3 42.32 32.83 -4.97
CA PRO A 3 43.06 31.82 -4.23
C PRO A 3 42.40 31.58 -2.87
N LEU A 4 42.00 30.33 -2.58
CA LEU A 4 41.56 29.90 -1.26
C LEU A 4 42.75 29.99 -0.30
N ASN A 5 42.93 31.13 0.36
CA ASN A 5 43.84 31.24 1.49
C ASN A 5 43.18 30.64 2.75
N TRP A 6 43.98 30.13 3.68
CA TRP A 6 43.50 29.54 4.94
C TRP A 6 42.83 30.57 5.89
N ASN A 7 42.80 31.85 5.50
CA ASN A 7 42.07 32.96 6.12
C ASN A 7 40.78 33.32 5.36
N SER A 8 40.30 32.44 4.47
CA SER A 8 39.06 32.67 3.75
C SER A 8 37.90 32.64 4.74
N LEU A 9 37.42 33.84 5.10
CA LEU A 9 36.21 34.09 5.89
C LEU A 9 34.99 33.28 5.41
N GLY A 10 35.01 32.78 4.17
CA GLY A 10 33.96 31.94 3.60
C GLY A 10 34.04 30.44 3.90
N ILE A 11 35.09 29.90 4.53
CA ILE A 11 35.12 28.46 4.88
C ILE A 11 34.03 28.12 5.91
N PRO A 12 33.86 28.86 7.02
CA PRO A 12 32.76 28.64 7.96
C PRO A 12 31.38 28.78 7.29
N ASP A 13 31.21 29.78 6.43
CA ASP A 13 29.95 30.00 5.70
C ASP A 13 29.66 28.84 4.72
N PHE A 14 30.68 28.36 4.01
CA PHE A 14 30.57 27.19 3.15
C PHE A 14 30.18 25.94 3.94
N VAL A 15 30.81 25.70 5.09
CA VAL A 15 30.47 24.57 5.98
C VAL A 15 29.03 24.71 6.49
N ALA A 16 28.59 25.91 6.86
CA ALA A 16 27.22 26.16 7.29
C ALA A 16 26.20 25.88 6.16
N MET A 17 26.48 26.34 4.94
CA MET A 17 25.64 26.06 3.77
C MET A 17 25.59 24.55 3.46
N ALA A 18 26.72 23.86 3.52
CA ALA A 18 26.80 22.42 3.29
C ALA A 18 25.98 21.64 4.33
N ASN A 19 26.12 21.98 5.62
CA ASN A 19 25.34 21.36 6.69
C ASN A 19 23.84 21.61 6.53
N LYS A 20 23.45 22.82 6.11
CA LYS A 20 22.05 23.14 5.82
C LYS A 20 21.50 22.27 4.68
N ALA A 21 22.22 22.19 3.56
CA ALA A 21 21.82 21.37 2.42
C ALA A 21 21.73 19.87 2.77
N ILE A 22 22.65 19.36 3.60
CA ILE A 22 22.59 18.00 4.13
C ILE A 22 21.34 17.80 5.00
N GLY A 23 21.01 18.76 5.86
CA GLY A 23 19.81 18.72 6.69
C GLY A 23 18.53 18.67 5.86
N GLU A 24 18.43 19.52 4.84
CA GLU A 24 17.30 19.55 3.90
C GLU A 24 17.16 18.23 3.13
N PHE A 25 18.27 17.70 2.61
CA PHE A 25 18.30 16.41 1.92
C PHE A 25 17.86 15.25 2.82
N ASN A 26 18.38 15.18 4.05
CA ASN A 26 17.98 14.15 5.01
C ASN A 26 16.49 14.23 5.34
N SER A 27 15.95 15.43 5.50
CA SER A 27 14.51 15.64 5.72
C SER A 27 13.68 15.12 4.54
N LEU A 28 14.09 15.45 3.31
CA LEU A 28 13.43 14.99 2.09
C LEU A 28 13.43 13.46 1.99
N VAL A 29 14.60 12.83 2.19
CA VAL A 29 14.73 11.36 2.17
C VAL A 29 13.81 10.71 3.20
N ASN A 30 13.79 11.22 4.43
CA ASN A 30 12.94 10.70 5.50
C ASN A 30 11.45 10.81 5.15
N GLN A 31 11.02 11.93 4.55
CA GLN A 31 9.64 12.13 4.12
C GLN A 31 9.24 11.12 3.02
N VAL A 32 10.10 10.93 2.02
CA VAL A 32 9.87 9.97 0.93
C VAL A 32 9.78 8.55 1.48
N GLN A 33 10.72 8.13 2.32
CA GLN A 33 10.75 6.79 2.91
C GLN A 33 9.52 6.52 3.79
N LYS A 34 9.14 7.49 4.64
CA LYS A 34 7.96 7.35 5.51
C LYS A 34 6.68 7.18 4.70
N ASN A 35 6.44 8.05 3.72
CA ASN A 35 5.25 7.96 2.89
C ASN A 35 5.25 6.67 2.05
N SER A 36 6.39 6.30 1.48
CA SER A 36 6.55 5.03 0.73
C SER A 36 6.22 3.81 1.59
N SER A 37 6.69 3.78 2.84
CA SER A 37 6.38 2.68 3.78
C SER A 37 4.88 2.59 4.10
N ILE A 38 4.19 3.72 4.18
CA ILE A 38 2.73 3.72 4.40
C ILE A 38 2.02 3.18 3.17
N VAL A 39 2.40 3.62 1.96
CA VAL A 39 1.83 3.11 0.70
C VAL A 39 2.07 1.61 0.57
N ASP A 40 3.29 1.12 0.85
CA ASP A 40 3.61 -0.30 0.82
C ASP A 40 2.72 -1.12 1.76
N LYS A 41 2.51 -0.66 3.00
CA LYS A 41 1.58 -1.32 3.94
C LYS A 41 0.16 -1.42 3.40
N VAL A 42 -0.33 -0.40 2.70
CA VAL A 42 -1.64 -0.44 2.03
C VAL A 42 -1.64 -1.47 0.91
N VAL A 43 -0.60 -1.49 0.07
CA VAL A 43 -0.44 -2.48 -1.01
C VAL A 43 -0.41 -3.91 -0.47
N GLN A 44 0.32 -4.16 0.61
CA GLN A 44 0.37 -5.48 1.27
C GLN A 44 -0.98 -5.87 1.90
N THR A 45 -1.69 -4.90 2.45
CA THR A 45 -3.05 -5.12 2.98
C THR A 45 -4.01 -5.53 1.88
N ILE A 46 -3.94 -4.90 0.70
CA ILE A 46 -4.72 -5.29 -0.48
C ILE A 46 -4.34 -6.71 -0.91
N ALA A 47 -3.04 -7.00 -1.06
CA ALA A 47 -2.56 -8.30 -1.55
C ALA A 47 -3.01 -9.48 -0.69
N THR A 48 -3.05 -9.30 0.63
CA THR A 48 -3.34 -10.36 1.60
C THR A 48 -4.79 -10.38 2.07
N ALA A 49 -5.64 -9.50 1.53
CA ALA A 49 -7.04 -9.43 1.91
C ALA A 49 -7.80 -10.71 1.56
N LYS A 50 -8.67 -11.13 2.48
CA LYS A 50 -9.52 -12.32 2.32
C LYS A 50 -10.89 -11.90 1.81
N THR A 51 -11.06 -11.91 0.50
CA THR A 51 -12.34 -11.56 -0.17
C THR A 51 -13.36 -12.70 -0.13
N VAL A 52 -12.89 -13.93 0.09
CA VAL A 52 -13.69 -15.14 0.29
C VAL A 52 -13.31 -15.72 1.63
N VAL A 53 -14.30 -16.01 2.47
CA VAL A 53 -14.10 -16.53 3.83
C VAL A 53 -15.02 -17.73 4.03
N GLU A 54 -14.47 -18.77 4.64
CA GLU A 54 -15.25 -19.94 5.02
C GLU A 54 -16.22 -19.55 6.15
N PRO A 55 -17.53 -19.79 5.98
CA PRO A 55 -18.49 -19.44 7.00
C PRO A 55 -18.25 -20.23 8.29
N PRO A 56 -18.60 -19.67 9.47
CA PRO A 56 -18.46 -20.39 10.73
C PRO A 56 -19.36 -21.63 10.72
N MET A 57 -18.77 -22.81 10.96
CA MET A 57 -19.55 -24.03 11.18
C MET A 57 -20.09 -24.07 12.62
N PRO A 58 -21.34 -24.50 12.83
CA PRO A 58 -21.85 -24.78 14.16
C PRO A 58 -20.96 -25.82 14.86
N LYS A 59 -20.75 -25.67 16.17
CA LYS A 59 -20.20 -26.77 16.97
C LYS A 59 -21.19 -27.94 16.92
N GLN A 60 -20.66 -29.17 16.93
CA GLN A 60 -21.40 -30.42 16.69
C GLN A 60 -22.72 -30.58 17.48
N ASP A 61 -22.88 -29.87 18.61
CA ASP A 61 -24.04 -29.99 19.50
C ASP A 61 -24.93 -28.73 19.62
N GLN A 62 -24.71 -27.65 18.84
CA GLN A 62 -25.31 -26.33 19.17
C GLN A 62 -25.85 -25.45 18.01
N GLY A 63 -26.00 -25.93 16.77
CA GLY A 63 -26.66 -25.06 15.77
C GLY A 63 -27.00 -25.72 14.45
N GLU A 64 -27.99 -25.12 13.78
CA GLU A 64 -28.34 -25.42 12.39
C GLU A 64 -27.24 -24.93 11.44
N ILE A 65 -26.98 -25.73 10.41
CA ILE A 65 -26.09 -25.36 9.32
C ILE A 65 -26.81 -24.29 8.50
N MET A 66 -26.09 -23.23 8.11
CA MET A 66 -26.66 -22.20 7.24
C MET A 66 -27.23 -22.82 5.96
N ASP A 67 -28.42 -22.34 5.58
CA ASP A 67 -28.96 -22.68 4.27
C ASP A 67 -28.17 -21.98 3.14
N LEU A 68 -28.53 -22.27 1.89
CA LEU A 68 -27.84 -21.73 0.73
C LEU A 68 -27.96 -20.20 0.64
N GLN A 69 -29.12 -19.66 1.03
CA GLN A 69 -29.38 -18.23 0.97
C GLN A 69 -28.56 -17.50 2.04
N GLU A 70 -28.60 -17.99 3.29
CA GLU A 70 -27.80 -17.47 4.41
C GLU A 70 -26.30 -17.53 4.12
N PHE A 71 -25.84 -18.63 3.51
CA PHE A 71 -24.46 -18.80 3.07
C PHE A 71 -24.06 -17.73 2.04
N TYR A 72 -24.88 -17.52 1.02
CA TYR A 72 -24.61 -16.53 -0.03
C TYR A 72 -24.61 -15.11 0.54
N GLU A 73 -25.61 -14.77 1.36
CA GLU A 73 -25.70 -13.46 2.00
C GLU A 73 -24.50 -13.19 2.93
N PHE A 74 -24.05 -14.20 3.69
CA PHE A 74 -22.85 -14.11 4.52
C PHE A 74 -21.61 -13.79 3.67
N MET A 75 -21.37 -14.58 2.62
CA MET A 75 -20.21 -14.39 1.74
C MET A 75 -20.21 -13.01 1.10
N GLU A 76 -21.36 -12.59 0.57
CA GLU A 76 -21.47 -11.34 -0.16
C GLU A 76 -21.34 -10.12 0.77
N ARG A 77 -21.91 -10.18 1.98
CA ARG A 77 -21.72 -9.16 3.01
C ARG A 77 -20.25 -9.02 3.39
N THR A 78 -19.57 -10.12 3.73
CA THR A 78 -18.15 -10.08 4.12
C THR A 78 -17.25 -9.59 2.97
N ARG A 79 -17.56 -9.98 1.73
CA ARG A 79 -16.85 -9.49 0.54
C ARG A 79 -17.03 -7.98 0.36
N MET A 80 -18.26 -7.47 0.47
CA MET A 80 -18.55 -6.03 0.37
C MET A 80 -17.85 -5.23 1.47
N GLU A 81 -17.93 -5.67 2.73
CA GLU A 81 -17.25 -5.03 3.86
C GLU A 81 -15.73 -4.96 3.64
N THR A 82 -15.13 -6.07 3.21
CA THR A 82 -13.70 -6.15 2.92
C THR A 82 -13.31 -5.18 1.79
N VAL A 83 -14.07 -5.18 0.68
CA VAL A 83 -13.79 -4.31 -0.46
C VAL A 83 -13.95 -2.83 -0.10
N ASP A 84 -14.96 -2.47 0.69
CA ASP A 84 -15.14 -1.08 1.13
C ASP A 84 -13.99 -0.61 2.03
N GLU A 85 -13.52 -1.45 2.95
CA GLU A 85 -12.35 -1.14 3.77
C GLU A 85 -11.09 -0.93 2.91
N LEU A 86 -10.85 -1.83 1.94
CA LEU A 86 -9.72 -1.72 1.03
C LEU A 86 -9.79 -0.47 0.16
N LEU A 87 -10.98 -0.11 -0.33
CA LEU A 87 -11.20 1.09 -1.12
C LEU A 87 -10.85 2.35 -0.32
N ARG A 88 -11.24 2.42 0.95
CA ARG A 88 -10.87 3.52 1.86
C ARG A 88 -9.36 3.62 2.01
N LYS A 89 -8.66 2.49 2.20
CA LYS A 89 -7.19 2.45 2.29
C LYS A 89 -6.52 2.86 0.97
N TYR A 90 -6.97 2.33 -0.16
CA TYR A 90 -6.47 2.68 -1.49
C TYR A 90 -6.55 4.19 -1.76
N ARG A 91 -7.66 4.83 -1.38
CA ARG A 91 -7.83 6.30 -1.51
C ARG A 91 -6.80 7.12 -0.74
N THR A 92 -6.13 6.55 0.27
CA THR A 92 -5.05 7.23 1.01
C THR A 92 -3.74 7.31 0.23
N ILE A 93 -3.54 6.45 -0.79
CA ILE A 93 -2.30 6.39 -1.57
C ILE A 93 -2.08 7.69 -2.35
N ALA A 94 -3.09 8.18 -3.07
CA ALA A 94 -2.94 9.37 -3.91
C ALA A 94 -2.47 10.62 -3.13
N PRO A 95 -3.06 10.97 -1.96
CA PRO A 95 -2.53 12.04 -1.11
C PRO A 95 -1.09 11.82 -0.63
N LEU A 96 -0.67 10.57 -0.36
CA LEU A 96 0.71 10.26 0.06
C LEU A 96 1.70 10.46 -1.08
N LEU A 97 1.35 10.04 -2.29
CA LEU A 97 2.15 10.27 -3.48
C LEU A 97 2.21 11.77 -3.84
N GLY A 98 1.11 12.50 -3.66
CA GLY A 98 1.09 13.96 -3.82
C GLY A 98 2.04 14.68 -2.87
N LYS A 99 2.11 14.27 -1.59
CA LYS A 99 3.10 14.81 -0.62
C LYS A 99 4.55 14.52 -1.00
N ILE A 100 4.81 13.43 -1.74
CA ILE A 100 6.14 13.12 -2.26
C ILE A 100 6.44 14.02 -3.46
N GLU A 101 5.47 14.22 -4.35
CA GLU A 101 5.58 15.15 -5.47
C GLU A 101 5.86 16.57 -5.02
N GLU A 102 5.15 17.04 -4.00
CA GLU A 102 5.34 18.38 -3.46
C GLU A 102 6.74 18.56 -2.90
N ALA A 103 7.26 17.55 -2.20
CA ALA A 103 8.59 17.60 -1.60
C ALA A 103 9.73 17.50 -2.62
N VAL A 104 9.56 16.72 -3.69
CA VAL A 104 10.62 16.44 -4.68
C VAL A 104 10.58 17.42 -5.86
N ALA A 105 9.38 17.68 -6.38
CA ALA A 105 9.18 18.44 -7.62
C ALA A 105 8.51 19.81 -7.40
N GLY A 106 8.06 20.12 -6.18
CA GLY A 106 7.35 21.37 -5.88
C GLY A 106 5.95 21.47 -6.51
N THR A 107 5.39 20.34 -6.96
CA THR A 107 4.07 20.26 -7.61
C THR A 107 3.19 19.22 -6.91
N ASN A 108 1.87 19.31 -7.09
CA ASN A 108 0.93 18.31 -6.57
C ASN A 108 -0.16 18.03 -7.61
N THR A 109 0.28 17.50 -8.74
CA THR A 109 -0.53 17.32 -9.95
C THR A 109 -0.87 15.86 -10.22
N GLY A 110 -0.16 14.92 -9.59
CA GLY A 110 -0.20 13.49 -9.86
C GLY A 110 0.48 13.08 -11.17
N ARG A 111 1.22 13.99 -11.82
CA ARG A 111 1.76 13.78 -13.17
C ARG A 111 3.09 14.49 -13.43
N SER A 112 3.87 14.75 -12.38
CA SER A 112 5.20 15.34 -12.52
C SER A 112 6.12 14.44 -13.37
N PRO A 113 6.74 14.95 -14.45
CA PRO A 113 7.67 14.17 -15.27
C PRO A 113 8.86 13.60 -14.47
N GLN A 114 9.28 14.30 -13.40
CA GLN A 114 10.39 13.89 -12.54
C GLN A 114 10.09 12.61 -11.74
N LEU A 115 8.80 12.31 -11.51
CA LEU A 115 8.34 11.17 -10.74
C LEU A 115 7.70 10.07 -11.59
N LYS A 116 7.82 10.14 -12.93
CA LYS A 116 7.22 9.17 -13.85
C LYS A 116 7.51 7.71 -13.46
N GLU A 117 8.78 7.37 -13.31
CA GLU A 117 9.19 6.00 -12.95
C GLU A 117 8.75 5.62 -11.53
N TYR A 118 8.66 6.60 -10.64
CA TYR A 118 8.18 6.40 -9.27
C TYR A 118 6.68 6.08 -9.22
N TYR A 119 5.86 6.79 -10.00
CA TYR A 119 4.44 6.46 -10.14
C TYR A 119 4.25 5.10 -10.80
N TYR A 120 4.99 4.81 -11.87
CA TYR A 120 4.93 3.52 -12.55
C TYR A 120 5.20 2.34 -11.61
N PHE A 121 6.20 2.48 -10.72
CA PHE A 121 6.48 1.48 -9.69
C PHE A 121 5.24 1.20 -8.81
N TRP A 122 4.60 2.25 -8.30
CA TRP A 122 3.42 2.10 -7.43
C TRP A 122 2.20 1.58 -8.17
N GLU A 123 1.95 2.04 -9.38
CA GLU A 123 0.87 1.54 -10.24
C GLU A 123 1.02 0.03 -10.46
N LYS A 124 2.25 -0.42 -10.79
CA LYS A 124 2.55 -1.84 -10.95
C LYS A 124 2.39 -2.63 -9.64
N ALA A 125 2.84 -2.08 -8.52
CA ALA A 125 2.71 -2.71 -7.21
C ALA A 125 1.24 -2.90 -6.81
N ILE A 126 0.40 -1.88 -7.02
CA ILE A 126 -1.05 -1.91 -6.78
C ILE A 126 -1.73 -2.91 -7.72
N PHE A 127 -1.39 -2.91 -9.01
CA PHE A 127 -1.94 -3.87 -9.95
C PHE A 127 -1.64 -5.32 -9.55
N ASN A 128 -0.39 -5.59 -9.16
CA ASN A 128 0.01 -6.91 -8.69
C ASN A 128 -0.70 -7.33 -7.40
N SER A 129 -0.89 -6.40 -6.45
CA SER A 129 -1.62 -6.71 -5.21
C SER A 129 -3.08 -7.03 -5.45
N LEU A 130 -3.74 -6.32 -6.38
CA LEU A 130 -5.12 -6.63 -6.79
C LEU A 130 -5.22 -8.03 -7.41
N ASN A 131 -4.27 -8.40 -8.28
CA ASN A 131 -4.22 -9.75 -8.85
C ASN A 131 -4.03 -10.82 -7.77
N ALA A 132 -3.10 -10.60 -6.83
CA ALA A 132 -2.88 -11.51 -5.72
C ALA A 132 -4.15 -11.69 -4.86
N MET A 133 -4.85 -10.60 -4.55
CA MET A 133 -6.10 -10.63 -3.80
C MET A 133 -7.18 -11.49 -4.50
N VAL A 134 -7.36 -11.31 -5.81
CA VAL A 134 -8.34 -12.09 -6.58
C VAL A 134 -7.96 -13.57 -6.62
N LEU A 135 -6.70 -13.88 -6.90
CA LEU A 135 -6.19 -15.26 -6.92
C LEU A 135 -6.34 -15.93 -5.55
N ASN A 136 -6.07 -15.22 -4.46
CA ASN A 136 -6.26 -15.73 -3.10
C ASN A 136 -7.74 -16.06 -2.83
N GLY A 137 -8.66 -15.19 -3.26
CA GLY A 137 -10.10 -15.46 -3.17
C GLY A 137 -10.51 -16.70 -3.97
N MET A 138 -10.05 -16.83 -5.21
CA MET A 138 -10.31 -18.00 -6.06
C MET A 138 -9.76 -19.29 -5.47
N ASN A 139 -8.52 -19.27 -4.96
CA ASN A 139 -7.90 -20.43 -4.31
C ASN A 139 -8.66 -20.84 -3.05
N THR A 140 -9.13 -19.89 -2.25
CA THR A 140 -9.95 -20.15 -1.06
C THR A 140 -11.28 -20.80 -1.45
N PHE A 141 -11.92 -20.31 -2.52
CA PHE A 141 -13.13 -20.90 -3.05
C PHE A 141 -12.94 -22.33 -3.59
N LEU A 142 -11.85 -22.55 -4.32
CA LEU A 142 -11.47 -23.88 -4.80
C LEU A 142 -11.22 -24.86 -3.65
N ASP A 143 -10.51 -24.42 -2.61
CA ASP A 143 -10.27 -25.20 -1.40
C ASP A 143 -11.58 -25.63 -0.74
N MET A 144 -12.53 -24.69 -0.56
CA MET A 144 -13.86 -24.99 0.01
C MET A 144 -14.63 -26.05 -0.79
N ILE A 145 -14.59 -25.99 -2.13
CA ILE A 145 -15.25 -27.00 -2.97
C ILE A 145 -14.51 -28.34 -2.89
N SER A 146 -13.17 -28.32 -2.90
CA SER A 146 -12.35 -29.53 -2.96
C SER A 146 -12.36 -30.33 -1.64
N LYS A 147 -12.50 -29.67 -0.49
CA LYS A 147 -12.65 -30.30 0.83
C LYS A 147 -13.82 -31.29 0.88
N ARG A 148 -14.90 -31.04 0.12
CA ARG A 148 -16.06 -31.95 0.05
C ARG A 148 -15.80 -33.23 -0.77
N ASN A 149 -14.73 -33.31 -1.56
CA ASN A 149 -14.41 -34.50 -2.36
C ASN A 149 -13.64 -35.59 -1.58
N VAL A 150 -13.37 -35.39 -0.29
CA VAL A 150 -12.66 -36.38 0.53
C VAL A 150 -13.64 -37.31 1.24
N LYS A 151 -13.76 -38.53 0.68
CA LYS A 151 -14.38 -39.79 1.16
C LYS A 151 -15.87 -40.03 0.85
N LYS A 152 -16.11 -40.65 -0.31
CA LYS A 152 -16.94 -41.87 -0.38
C LYS A 152 -16.05 -43.08 -0.10
#